data_AF-A0A5C4S4K3-F1
#
_entry.id   AF-A0A5C4S4K3-F1
#
_cell.length_a   1.000
_cell.length_b   1.000
_cell.length_c   1.000
_cell.angle_alpha   90.00
_cell.angle_beta   90.00
_cell.angle_gamma   90.00
#
_symmetry.space_group_name_H-M   'P 1'
#
loop_
_entity.id
_entity.type
_entity.pdbx_description
1 polymer ?
#
loop_
_entity_poly.entity_id
_entity_poly.type
_entity_poly.pdbx_seq_one_letter_code
_entity_poly.pdbx_strand_id
1 'polypeptide(L)'
;MKARRAWISENGPLSVVRQCELAGTNRSTFYALSPAISPDAEEVELLDLIDKEYTRHPFFGSRKIKRHLVDLGYKINRKRVQRLMRKLGLAGMAPGPNTSEPHPQHKIYPYLLRGVHVTRPKQVWSTDISVPQKAV
;
A
#
# COMPACT_ATOMS: atom_id res chain seq x y z
N MET A 1 13.77 34.81 -0.03
CA MET A 1 13.18 34.02 -1.13
C MET A 1 11.65 33.78 -1.01
N LYS A 2 11.05 33.82 0.21
CA LYS A 2 9.59 33.67 0.40
C LYS A 2 8.75 34.85 -0.16
N ALA A 3 9.19 36.10 0.02
CA ALA A 3 8.40 37.29 -0.33
C ALA A 3 8.06 37.42 -1.82
N ARG A 4 9.01 37.13 -2.73
CA ARG A 4 8.81 37.26 -4.19
C ARG A 4 7.82 36.24 -4.78
N ARG A 5 7.59 35.12 -4.09
CA ARG A 5 6.65 34.07 -4.53
C ARG A 5 5.20 34.41 -4.23
N ALA A 6 4.95 35.20 -3.17
CA ALA A 6 3.61 35.65 -2.81
C ALA A 6 2.98 36.56 -3.87
N TRP A 7 3.78 37.03 -4.84
CA TRP A 7 3.34 37.84 -5.98
C TRP A 7 2.86 37.00 -7.17
N ILE A 8 2.97 35.67 -7.10
CA ILE A 8 2.61 34.75 -8.18
C ILE A 8 1.29 34.06 -7.82
N SER A 9 0.31 34.11 -8.72
CA SER A 9 -1.02 33.52 -8.56
C SER A 9 -1.45 32.76 -9.81
N GLU A 10 -2.16 31.63 -9.61
CA GLU A 10 -2.74 30.84 -10.72
C GLU A 10 -3.89 31.57 -11.43
N ASN A 11 -4.63 32.42 -10.72
CA ASN A 11 -5.81 33.13 -11.22
C ASN A 11 -5.52 34.61 -11.53
N GLY A 12 -4.35 34.90 -12.11
CA GLY A 12 -3.94 36.26 -12.48
C GLY A 12 -4.21 36.60 -13.95
N PRO A 13 -4.15 37.90 -14.33
CA PRO A 13 -4.29 38.36 -15.71
C PRO A 13 -3.10 37.97 -16.62
N LEU A 14 -1.98 37.55 -16.04
CA LEU A 14 -0.77 37.11 -16.74
C LEU A 14 -0.54 35.61 -16.51
N SER A 15 0.11 34.93 -17.45
CA SER A 15 0.47 33.52 -17.27
C SER A 15 1.48 33.34 -16.12
N VAL A 16 1.41 32.20 -15.42
CA VAL A 16 2.34 31.84 -14.33
C VAL A 16 3.80 31.93 -14.78
N VAL A 17 4.08 31.60 -16.05
CA VAL A 17 5.41 31.73 -16.66
C VAL A 17 5.89 33.17 -16.63
N ARG A 18 5.05 34.10 -17.11
CA ARG A 18 5.40 35.52 -17.14
C ARG A 18 5.54 36.12 -15.74
N GLN A 19 4.69 35.70 -14.80
CA GLN A 19 4.79 36.12 -13.41
C GLN A 19 6.10 35.62 -12.76
N CYS A 20 6.53 34.38 -13.03
CA CYS A 20 7.80 33.83 -12.54
C CYS A 20 9.02 34.60 -13.08
N GLU A 21 9.00 34.95 -14.37
CA GLU A 21 10.05 35.75 -15.01
C GLU A 21 10.17 37.14 -14.36
N LEU A 22 9.05 37.85 -14.19
CA LEU A 22 9.01 39.18 -13.60
C LEU A 22 9.41 39.18 -12.11
N ALA A 23 9.03 38.13 -11.37
CA ALA A 23 9.41 37.95 -9.97
C ALA A 23 10.87 37.47 -9.79
N GLY A 24 11.56 37.09 -10.87
CA GLY A 24 12.90 36.53 -10.83
C GLY A 24 12.97 35.19 -10.09
N THR A 25 11.96 34.32 -10.28
CA THR A 25 11.87 33.01 -9.62
C THR A 25 11.73 31.88 -10.64
N ASN A 26 12.25 30.69 -10.33
CA ASN A 26 12.09 29.53 -11.20
C ASN A 26 10.67 28.95 -11.07
N ARG A 27 10.04 28.64 -12.22
CA ARG A 27 8.74 27.97 -12.33
C ARG A 27 8.65 26.70 -11.48
N SER A 28 9.71 25.91 -11.40
CA SER A 28 9.74 24.67 -10.61
C SER A 28 9.41 24.92 -9.13
N THR A 29 9.87 26.07 -8.60
CA THR A 29 9.65 26.46 -7.21
C THR A 29 8.24 26.92 -6.89
N PHE A 30 7.46 27.32 -7.90
CA PHE A 30 6.04 27.62 -7.74
C PHE A 30 5.25 26.32 -7.58
N TYR A 31 5.37 25.39 -8.55
CA TYR A 31 4.64 24.12 -8.52
C TYR A 31 5.09 23.15 -7.42
N ALA A 32 6.38 23.15 -7.06
CA ALA A 32 6.88 22.31 -5.98
C ALA A 32 6.29 22.67 -4.61
N LEU A 33 5.75 23.88 -4.47
CA LEU A 33 5.14 24.38 -3.24
C LEU A 33 3.64 24.63 -3.38
N SER A 34 3.02 24.34 -4.53
CA SER A 34 1.57 24.39 -4.66
C SER A 34 1.00 23.48 -3.58
N PRO A 35 0.19 24.02 -2.64
CA PRO A 35 -0.37 23.22 -1.57
C PRO A 35 -1.11 22.05 -2.20
N ALA A 36 -0.93 20.86 -1.63
CA ALA A 36 -1.71 19.70 -2.03
C ALA A 36 -3.17 20.12 -2.07
N ILE A 37 -3.78 20.06 -3.25
CA ILE A 37 -5.18 20.40 -3.50
C ILE A 37 -5.99 19.80 -2.34
N SER A 38 -6.69 20.67 -1.61
CA SER A 38 -7.53 20.25 -0.49
C SER A 38 -8.40 19.09 -0.96
N PRO A 39 -8.47 17.98 -0.21
CA PRO A 39 -9.21 16.81 -0.67
C PRO A 39 -10.66 17.21 -0.94
N ASP A 40 -11.12 16.92 -2.16
CA ASP A 40 -12.52 17.12 -2.55
C ASP A 40 -13.44 16.44 -1.52
N ALA A 41 -14.61 17.00 -1.23
CA ALA A 41 -15.53 16.44 -0.23
C ALA A 41 -15.86 14.96 -0.52
N GLU A 42 -16.00 14.60 -1.81
CA GLU A 42 -16.17 13.23 -2.28
C GLU A 42 -14.97 12.33 -1.94
N GLU A 43 -13.74 12.85 -1.97
CA GLU A 43 -12.55 12.09 -1.59
C GLU A 43 -12.53 11.78 -0.10
N VAL A 44 -12.96 12.70 0.76
CA VAL A 44 -13.06 12.49 2.21
C VAL A 44 -14.11 11.42 2.52
N GLU A 45 -15.27 11.49 1.87
CA GLU A 45 -16.34 10.49 2.02
C GLU A 45 -15.87 9.09 1.58
N LEU A 46 -15.18 8.99 0.44
CA LEU A 46 -14.62 7.73 -0.04
C LEU A 46 -13.55 7.18 0.91
N LEU A 47 -12.73 8.03 1.53
CA LEU A 47 -11.74 7.59 2.51
C LEU A 47 -12.41 6.97 3.75
N ASP A 48 -13.45 7.62 4.27
CA ASP A 48 -14.22 7.12 5.42
C ASP A 48 -14.93 5.79 5.12
N LEU A 49 -15.53 5.65 3.93
CA LEU A 49 -16.15 4.39 3.50
C LEU A 49 -15.12 3.25 3.37
N ILE A 50 -13.96 3.54 2.78
CA ILE A 50 -12.89 2.54 2.63
C ILE A 50 -12.38 2.10 4.01
N ASP A 51 -12.17 3.04 4.93
CA ASP A 51 -11.70 2.75 6.29
C ASP A 51 -12.69 1.89 7.08
N LYS A 52 -13.98 2.24 7.03
CA LYS A 52 -15.07 1.44 7.63
C LYS A 52 -15.15 0.04 7.07
N GLU A 53 -15.09 -0.10 5.75
CA GLU A 53 -15.20 -1.42 5.11
C GLU A 53 -13.96 -2.28 5.37
N TYR A 54 -12.77 -1.68 5.37
CA TYR A 54 -11.55 -2.39 5.71
C TYR A 54 -11.51 -2.80 7.19
N THR A 55 -12.04 -1.98 8.10
CA THR A 55 -12.19 -2.32 9.52
C THR A 55 -13.11 -3.54 9.72
N ARG A 56 -14.19 -3.64 8.93
CA ARG A 56 -15.07 -4.83 8.93
C ARG A 56 -14.39 -6.06 8.31
N HIS A 57 -13.62 -5.85 7.25
CA HIS A 57 -12.98 -6.92 6.49
C HIS A 57 -11.49 -6.63 6.24
N PRO A 58 -10.60 -6.86 7.23
CA PRO A 58 -9.18 -6.47 7.17
C PRO A 58 -8.34 -7.14 6.07
N PHE A 59 -8.92 -8.09 5.34
CA PHE A 59 -8.29 -8.82 4.24
C PHE A 59 -8.76 -8.31 2.86
N PHE A 60 -9.62 -7.30 2.79
CA PHE A 60 -10.11 -6.79 1.51
C PHE A 60 -9.06 -5.95 0.79
N GLY A 61 -8.63 -6.42 -0.38
CA GLY A 61 -7.81 -5.63 -1.30
C GLY A 61 -8.62 -4.70 -2.21
N SER A 62 -7.91 -3.87 -2.98
CA SER A 62 -8.48 -2.90 -3.93
C SER A 62 -9.57 -3.42 -4.87
N ARG A 63 -9.56 -4.72 -5.21
CA ARG A 63 -10.61 -5.34 -6.04
C ARG A 63 -11.94 -5.46 -5.30
N LYS A 64 -11.90 -5.96 -4.05
CA LYS A 64 -13.10 -6.15 -3.23
C LYS A 64 -13.67 -4.80 -2.76
N ILE A 65 -12.79 -3.89 -2.33
CA ILE A 65 -13.18 -2.52 -1.96
C ILE A 65 -13.84 -1.79 -3.15
N LYS A 66 -13.27 -1.89 -4.36
CA LYS A 66 -13.91 -1.30 -5.55
C LYS A 66 -15.31 -1.86 -5.77
N ARG A 67 -15.50 -3.18 -5.65
CA ARG A 67 -16.82 -3.80 -5.83
C ARG A 67 -17.80 -3.28 -4.78
N HIS A 68 -17.42 -3.24 -3.51
CA HIS A 68 -18.23 -2.69 -2.43
C HIS A 68 -18.67 -1.24 -2.70
N LEU A 69 -17.75 -0.38 -3.14
CA LEU A 69 -18.08 1.01 -3.50
C LEU A 69 -19.00 1.10 -4.72
N VAL A 70 -18.86 0.21 -5.70
CA VAL A 70 -19.78 0.14 -6.85
C VAL A 70 -21.17 -0.34 -6.43
N ASP A 71 -21.25 -1.30 -5.52
CA ASP A 71 -22.52 -1.82 -4.98
C ASP A 71 -23.27 -0.73 -4.18
N LEU A 72 -22.53 0.22 -3.58
CA LEU A 72 -23.07 1.42 -2.95
C LEU A 72 -23.46 2.54 -3.94
N GLY A 73 -23.20 2.36 -5.24
CA GLY A 73 -23.57 3.32 -6.30
C GLY A 73 -22.45 4.26 -6.77
N TYR A 74 -21.23 4.16 -6.24
CA TYR A 74 -20.13 5.02 -6.67
C TYR A 74 -19.48 4.54 -7.97
N LYS A 75 -19.35 5.44 -8.95
CA LYS A 75 -18.63 5.17 -10.21
C LYS A 75 -17.13 5.39 -10.04
N ILE A 76 -16.42 4.41 -9.49
CA ILE A 76 -14.99 4.52 -9.17
C ILE A 76 -14.08 3.55 -9.96
N ASN A 77 -12.92 4.06 -10.40
CA ASN A 77 -11.87 3.24 -11.01
C ASN A 77 -10.99 2.57 -9.94
N ARG A 78 -10.53 1.34 -10.21
CA ARG A 78 -9.59 0.59 -9.35
C ARG A 78 -8.31 1.39 -9.05
N LYS A 79 -7.79 2.17 -9.99
CA LYS A 79 -6.60 3.02 -9.76
C LYS A 79 -6.84 4.07 -8.68
N ARG A 80 -8.06 4.65 -8.62
CA ARG A 80 -8.44 5.61 -7.58
C ARG A 80 -8.52 4.91 -6.22
N VAL A 81 -9.17 3.75 -6.15
CA VAL A 81 -9.21 2.93 -4.92
C VAL A 81 -7.80 2.58 -4.42
N GLN A 82 -6.89 2.15 -5.30
CA GLN A 82 -5.51 1.86 -4.94
C GLN A 82 -4.77 3.08 -4.37
N ARG A 83 -4.99 4.27 -4.95
CA ARG A 83 -4.44 5.53 -4.44
C ARG A 83 -4.96 5.83 -3.03
N LEU A 84 -6.28 5.71 -2.82
CA LEU A 84 -6.92 6.00 -1.53
C LEU A 84 -6.49 5.01 -0.44
N MET A 85 -6.48 3.70 -0.75
CA MET A 85 -5.96 2.68 0.17
C MET A 85 -4.50 2.96 0.56
N ARG A 86 -3.65 3.39 -0.40
CA ARG A 86 -2.26 3.76 -0.10
C ARG A 86 -2.16 4.99 0.80
N LYS A 87 -3.03 5.99 0.62
CA LYS A 87 -3.11 7.16 1.52
C LYS A 87 -3.45 6.74 2.95
N LEU A 88 -4.33 5.74 3.12
CA LEU A 88 -4.71 5.18 4.42
C LEU A 88 -3.70 4.15 4.96
N GLY A 89 -2.65 3.79 4.21
CA GLY A 89 -1.71 2.74 4.61
C GLY A 89 -2.29 1.32 4.57
N LEU A 90 -3.41 1.11 3.87
CA LEU A 90 -4.12 -0.16 3.81
C LEU A 90 -3.60 -1.04 2.67
N ALA A 91 -3.41 -2.32 2.96
CA ALA A 91 -3.02 -3.33 1.98
C ALA A 91 -3.96 -4.54 2.05
N GLY A 92 -4.35 -5.08 0.90
CA GLY A 92 -5.13 -6.32 0.88
C GLY A 92 -4.24 -7.49 1.25
N MET A 93 -4.63 -8.25 2.28
CA MET A 93 -4.01 -9.55 2.56
C MET A 93 -4.57 -10.61 1.61
N ALA A 94 -3.68 -11.28 0.88
CA ALA A 94 -4.01 -12.49 0.15
C ALA A 94 -3.39 -13.68 0.89
N PRO A 95 -4.11 -14.80 1.04
CA PRO A 95 -3.51 -16.02 1.58
C PRO A 95 -2.32 -16.40 0.70
N GLY A 96 -1.18 -16.64 1.35
CA GLY A 96 0.01 -17.19 0.70
C GLY A 96 -0.23 -18.61 0.20
N PRO A 97 0.73 -19.21 -0.52
CA PRO A 97 0.67 -20.63 -0.88
C PRO A 97 0.47 -21.47 0.40
N ASN A 98 -0.45 -22.43 0.33
CA ASN A 98 -0.76 -23.30 1.46
C ASN A 98 0.37 -24.32 1.69
N THR A 99 1.41 -23.92 2.42
CA THR A 99 2.56 -24.78 2.75
C THR A 99 2.26 -25.84 3.80
N SER A 100 1.07 -25.79 4.42
CA SER A 100 0.64 -26.76 5.42
C SER A 100 0.02 -28.02 4.80
N GLU A 101 -0.37 -27.96 3.53
CA GLU A 101 -0.85 -29.13 2.80
C GLU A 101 0.33 -29.84 2.14
N PRO A 102 0.68 -31.07 2.59
CA PRO A 102 1.71 -31.85 1.93
C PRO A 102 1.23 -32.27 0.54
N HIS A 103 2.14 -32.22 -0.44
CA HIS A 103 1.86 -32.76 -1.76
C HIS A 103 1.47 -34.25 -1.65
N PRO A 104 0.46 -34.76 -2.39
CA PRO A 104 0.01 -36.16 -2.25
C PRO A 104 1.09 -37.21 -2.44
N GLN A 105 2.17 -36.87 -3.15
CA GLN A 105 3.33 -37.74 -3.40
C GLN A 105 4.43 -37.63 -2.33
N HIS A 106 4.33 -36.69 -1.37
CA HIS A 106 5.30 -36.57 -0.30
C HIS A 106 5.13 -37.71 0.71
N LYS A 107 6.14 -38.58 0.76
CA LYS A 107 6.19 -39.66 1.73
C LYS A 107 6.32 -39.10 3.15
N ILE A 108 5.40 -39.50 4.03
CA ILE A 108 5.49 -39.19 5.45
C ILE A 108 6.53 -40.13 6.06
N TYR A 109 7.61 -39.57 6.61
CA TYR A 109 8.63 -40.32 7.33
C TYR A 109 8.29 -40.33 8.83
N PRO A 110 8.38 -41.49 9.51
CA PRO A 110 8.18 -41.55 10.95
C PRO A 110 9.25 -40.71 11.66
N TYR A 111 8.86 -39.99 12.70
CA TYR A 111 9.80 -39.24 13.52
C TYR A 111 10.59 -40.20 14.43
N LEU A 112 11.77 -40.61 13.96
CA LEU A 112 12.59 -41.65 14.59
C LEU A 112 13.15 -41.29 15.97
N LEU A 113 13.11 -40.01 16.35
CA LEU A 113 13.55 -39.54 17.66
C LEU A 113 12.45 -39.62 18.73
N ARG A 114 11.24 -40.07 18.37
CA ARG A 114 10.13 -40.20 19.32
C ARG A 114 10.49 -41.21 20.41
N GLY A 115 10.51 -40.77 21.67
CA GLY A 115 10.83 -41.61 22.83
C GLY A 115 12.32 -41.80 23.12
N VAL A 116 13.21 -41.15 22.36
CA VAL A 116 14.66 -41.21 22.62
C VAL A 116 15.05 -40.14 23.65
N HIS A 117 15.58 -40.56 24.80
CA HIS A 117 16.16 -39.65 25.78
C HIS A 117 17.55 -39.18 25.33
N VAL A 118 17.69 -37.88 25.05
CA VAL A 118 18.96 -37.25 24.68
C VAL A 118 19.66 -36.79 25.95
N THR A 119 20.69 -37.52 26.39
CA THR A 119 21.34 -37.34 27.70
C THR A 119 22.75 -36.77 27.61
N ARG A 120 23.36 -36.72 26.42
CA ARG A 120 24.71 -36.17 26.23
C ARG A 120 24.84 -35.32 24.95
N PRO A 121 25.79 -34.37 24.93
CA PRO A 121 26.12 -33.62 23.72
C PRO A 121 26.52 -34.55 22.56
N LYS A 122 26.24 -34.13 21.32
CA LYS A 122 26.52 -34.87 20.06
C LYS A 122 25.72 -36.17 19.85
N GLN A 123 24.69 -36.43 20.65
CA GLN A 123 23.83 -37.61 20.50
C GLN A 123 22.76 -37.47 19.41
N VAL A 124 22.28 -36.24 19.14
CA VAL A 124 21.31 -35.91 18.07
C VAL A 124 21.77 -34.66 17.35
N TRP A 125 21.58 -34.64 16.03
CA TRP A 125 21.96 -33.54 15.16
C TRP A 125 20.70 -33.06 14.43
N SER A 126 20.50 -31.75 14.37
CA SER A 126 19.43 -31.13 13.60
C SER A 126 20.08 -30.17 12.61
N THR A 127 19.66 -30.27 11.36
CA THR A 127 20.12 -29.39 10.28
C THR A 127 18.88 -28.81 9.63
N ASP A 128 18.84 -27.48 9.53
CA ASP A 128 17.85 -26.78 8.72
C ASP A 128 18.52 -26.19 7.48
N ILE A 129 17.84 -26.27 6.34
CA ILE A 129 18.31 -25.69 5.07
C ILE A 129 17.31 -24.62 4.67
N SER A 130 17.67 -23.37 4.92
CA SER A 130 16.90 -22.22 4.45
C SER A 130 17.32 -21.86 3.03
N VAL A 131 16.44 -22.12 2.05
CA VAL A 131 16.64 -21.65 0.67
C VAL A 131 16.12 -20.20 0.59
N PRO A 132 16.95 -19.22 0.17
CA PRO A 132 16.50 -17.85 0.02
C PRO A 132 15.41 -17.79 -1.07
N GLN A 133 14.21 -17.40 -0.68
CA GLN A 133 13.12 -17.18 -1.63
C GLN A 133 13.34 -15.87 -2.37
N LYS A 134 13.22 -15.89 -3.71
CA LYS A 134 13.19 -14.65 -4.51
C LYS A 134 11.90 -13.89 -4.17
N ALA A 135 12.04 -12.64 -3.76
CA ALA A 135 10.91 -11.72 -3.69
C ALA A 135 10.30 -11.58 -5.10
N VAL A 136 9.00 -11.86 -5.21
CA VAL A 136 8.18 -11.65 -6.42
C VAL A 136 7.69 -10.21 -6.45
#